data_AF-A0A920AB75-F1
#
_entry.id   AF-A0A920AB75-F1
#
_cell.length_a   1.000
_cell.length_b   1.000
_cell.length_c   1.000
_cell.angle_alpha   90.00
_cell.angle_beta   90.00
_cell.angle_gamma   90.00
#
_symmetry.space_group_name_H-M   'P 1'
#
loop_
_entity.id
_entity.type
_entity.pdbx_description
1 polymer ?
#
loop_
_entity_poly.entity_id
_entity_poly.type
_entity_poly.pdbx_seq_one_letter_code
_entity_poly.pdbx_strand_id
1 'polypeptide(L)' 'MQTIRFKNFDFYPNQKILDIGCGQGRHCFGAYMHADLDVYGIDMGFEM' A
#
# COMPACT_ATOMS: atom_id res chain seq x y z
N MET A 1 7.88 -5.81 -9.85
CA MET A 1 8.61 -4.54 -9.68
C MET A 1 7.68 -3.53 -9.01
N GLN A 2 8.05 -3.01 -7.84
CA GLN A 2 7.29 -1.97 -7.14
C GLN A 2 7.62 -0.60 -7.76
N THR A 3 6.62 0.23 -8.04
CA THR A 3 6.84 1.59 -8.59
C THR A 3 6.98 2.66 -7.50
N ILE A 4 6.68 2.29 -6.25
CA ILE A 4 6.92 3.10 -5.05
C ILE A 4 8.26 2.73 -4.40
N ARG A 5 8.95 3.73 -3.84
CA ARG A 5 10.17 3.53 -3.03
C ARG A 5 9.85 3.79 -1.55
N PHE A 6 9.47 2.74 -0.83
CA PHE A 6 9.10 2.82 0.59
C PHE A 6 10.17 3.48 1.47
N LYS A 7 11.46 3.26 1.17
CA LYS A 7 12.59 3.88 1.87
C LYS A 7 12.60 5.42 1.89
N ASN A 8 11.80 6.09 1.07
CA ASN A 8 11.70 7.55 1.04
C ASN A 8 10.69 8.09 2.07
N PHE A 9 10.03 7.20 2.83
CA PHE A 9 9.01 7.53 3.81
C PHE A 9 9.41 6.96 5.17
N ASP A 10 9.12 7.71 6.21
CA ASP A 10 9.24 7.22 7.58
C ASP A 10 7.93 6.54 7.98
N PHE A 11 8.02 5.26 8.35
CA PHE A 11 6.90 4.46 8.82
C PHE A 11 7.01 4.22 10.31
N TYR A 12 5.87 4.31 11.00
CA TYR A 12 5.74 4.05 12.42
C TYR A 12 4.84 2.83 12.65
N PRO A 13 5.09 2.02 13.69
CA PRO A 13 4.23 0.89 14.01
C PRO A 13 2.77 1.31 14.22
N ASN A 14 1.81 0.50 13.76
CA ASN A 14 0.37 0.75 13.83
C ASN A 14 -0.13 1.95 13.00
N GLN A 15 0.72 2.52 12.13
CA GLN A 15 0.31 3.59 11.24
C GLN A 15 -0.60 3.04 10.13
N LYS A 16 -1.60 3.83 9.76
CA LYS A 16 -2.59 3.46 8.75
C LYS A 16 -2.26 4.10 7.41
N ILE A 17 -2.28 3.30 6.35
CA ILE A 17 -2.04 3.75 4.97
C ILE A 17 -3.29 3.52 4.13
N LEU A 18 -3.61 4.51 3.31
CA LEU A 18 -4.66 4.42 2.30
C LEU A 18 -4.02 4.46 0.90
N ASP A 19 -4.18 3.38 0.14
CA ASP A 19 -3.75 3.26 -1.26
C ASP A 19 -4.95 3.45 -2.18
N ILE A 20 -5.06 4.62 -2.82
CA ILE A 20 -6.17 5.00 -3.71
C ILE A 20 -5.80 4.66 -5.15
N GLY A 21 -6.65 3.88 -5.81
CA GLY A 21 -6.33 3.28 -7.10
C GLY A 21 -5.40 2.09 -6.94
N CYS A 22 -5.65 1.24 -5.94
CA CYS A 22 -4.75 0.14 -5.60
C CYS A 22 -4.67 -0.94 -6.68
N GLY A 23 -5.64 -1.00 -7.62
CA GLY A 23 -5.76 -2.03 -8.64
C GLY A 23 -5.62 -3.43 -8.05
N GLN A 24 -4.63 -4.20 -8.53
CA GLN A 24 -4.31 -5.55 -8.05
C GLN A 24 -3.64 -5.59 -6.65
N GLY A 25 -3.50 -4.44 -5.96
CA GLY A 25 -3.03 -4.36 -4.58
C GLY A 25 -1.51 -4.47 -4.37
N ARG A 26 -0.69 -4.38 -5.44
CA ARG A 26 0.77 -4.57 -5.32
C ARG A 26 1.45 -3.64 -4.33
N HIS A 27 0.99 -2.39 -4.21
CA HIS A 27 1.54 -1.43 -3.26
C HIS A 27 1.02 -1.69 -1.86
N CYS A 28 -0.26 -2.04 -1.68
CA CYS A 28 -0.80 -2.49 -0.41
C CYS A 28 0.05 -3.60 0.22
N PHE A 29 0.28 -4.67 -0.56
CA PHE A 29 1.12 -5.79 -0.11
C PHE A 29 2.57 -5.37 0.12
N GLY A 30 3.11 -4.52 -0.75
CA GLY A 30 4.47 -4.00 -0.60
C GLY A 30 4.66 -3.24 0.71
N ALA A 31 3.69 -2.39 1.09
CA ALA A 31 3.73 -1.61 2.32
C ALA A 31 3.59 -2.51 3.55
N TYR A 32 2.62 -3.42 3.55
CA TYR A 32 2.39 -4.37 4.65
C TYR A 32 3.61 -5.26 4.93
N MET A 33 4.34 -5.66 3.88
CA MET A 33 5.55 -6.47 4.03
C MET A 33 6.79 -5.65 4.44
N HIS A 34 6.74 -4.32 4.29
CA HIS A 34 7.89 -3.45 4.57
C HIS A 34 7.97 -3.05 6.03
N ALA A 35 6.83 -2.82 6.69
CA ALA A 35 6.74 -2.42 8.08
C ALA A 35 5.41 -2.86 8.70
N ASP A 36 5.32 -2.83 10.03
CA ASP A 36 4.12 -3.20 10.80
C ASP A 36 3.02 -2.13 10.65
N LEU A 37 2.27 -2.23 9.55
CA LEU A 37 1.33 -1.23 9.05
C LEU A 37 -0.04 -1.84 8.78
N ASP A 38 -1.08 -1.04 9.02
CA ASP A 38 -2.43 -1.34 8.56
C ASP A 38 -2.64 -0.67 7.20
N VAL A 39 -2.86 -1.47 6.15
CA VAL A 39 -2.96 -0.95 4.78
C VAL A 39 -4.34 -1.21 4.20
N TYR A 40 -4.99 -0.13 3.75
CA TYR A 40 -6.32 -0.16 3.14
C TYR A 40 -6.18 0.23 1.68
N GLY A 41 -6.53 -0.70 0.78
CA GLY A 41 -6.59 -0.43 -0.66
C GLY A 41 -8.03 -0.10 -1.07
N ILE A 42 -8.20 0.98 -1.82
CA ILE A 42 -9.48 1.30 -2.47
C ILE A 42 -9.23 1.43 -3.95
N ASP A 43 -9.99 0.68 -4.74
CA ASP A 43 -10.02 0.80 -6.18
C ASP A 43 -11.47 0.95 -6.62
N MET A 44 -11.72 1.79 -7.62
CA MET A 44 -13.06 1.93 -8.22
C MET A 44 -13.33 0.85 -9.28
N GLY A 45 -12.47 -0.17 -9.35
CA GLY A 45 -12.36 -1.17 -10.42
C GLY A 45 -13.68 -1.54 -11.07
N PHE A 46 -13.79 -1.21 -12.36
CA PHE A 46 -14.85 -1.68 -13.24
C PHE A 46 -14.44 -2.94 -14.03
N GLU A 47 -13.29 -3.54 -13.74
CA GLU A 47 -12.78 -4.73 -14.42
C GLU A 47 -12.89 -5.96 -13.51
N MET A 48 -13.58 -7.01 -14.02
CA MET A 48 -13.65 -8.36 -13.45
C MET A 48 -12.44 -9.20 -13.86
#